data_AF-A0A2V9LAG3-F1
#
_entry.id   AF-A0A2V9LAG3-F1
#
_cell.length_a   1.000
_cell.length_b   1.000
_cell.length_c   1.000
_cell.angle_alpha   90.00
_cell.angle_beta   90.00
_cell.angle_gamma   90.00
#
_symmetry.space_group_name_H-M   'P 1'
#
loop_
_entity.id
_entity.type
_entity.pdbx_description
1 polymer ?
#
loop_
_entity_poly.entity_id
_entity_poly.type
_entity_poly.pdbx_seq_one_letter_code
_entity_poly.pdbx_strand_id
1 'polypeptide(L)'
;MSPELPGWAREMRDLFKSGSVAQFILHGNIFDVVPASRAAGTRQLSVKAFLDEVMFESYDVVLQYDRGRGIRATRGSEDWGEWLKQVLGSESLAMAQTREPGPALELIDRYLLRTLNLQSLRGSLAPRKIAVIIDFAEFVVPRGDALELGGAFSANVVKALGWANDPAILQSNIVTVLLTEGLHDLNDLVVENPHVATLHIPLPDEAELLDYLRTLIASQFPDLPAKCEVPIEVLARRLTGLSRVGAFKVLSLALKNDRTITAAWLARMKKDLIERDCQGLLEFLESSYTLDNIAGHDAVKSWLREDAQLLKKGVLHALPMGYLITGRIGTGKTFLVQCWAGELGIPTVVFKNFRDRWVGATESNLEKIFAVLRALGQVVVFVDEADQAAGKREGGEGDSGL
;
A
#
# COMPACT_ATOMS: atom_id res chain seq x y z
N MET A 1 -3.36 -28.98 7.06
CA MET A 1 -4.32 -27.87 7.13
C MET A 1 -3.74 -26.73 6.31
N SER A 2 -4.44 -26.27 5.29
CA SER A 2 -3.97 -25.12 4.49
C SER A 2 -3.90 -23.90 5.39
N PRO A 3 -2.85 -23.05 5.29
CA PRO A 3 -2.77 -21.81 6.07
C PRO A 3 -4.00 -20.94 5.78
N GLU A 4 -4.55 -20.30 6.81
CA GLU A 4 -5.54 -19.24 6.60
C GLU A 4 -4.86 -18.10 5.84
N LEU A 5 -5.34 -17.85 4.62
CA LEU A 5 -4.80 -16.83 3.75
C LEU A 5 -5.61 -15.53 3.91
N PRO A 6 -4.97 -14.35 3.92
CA PRO A 6 -5.68 -13.08 3.90
C PRO A 6 -6.52 -12.96 2.61
N GLY A 7 -7.51 -12.06 2.61
CA GLY A 7 -8.48 -11.92 1.51
C GLY A 7 -7.84 -11.80 0.13
N TRP A 8 -6.91 -10.85 -0.03
CA TRP A 8 -6.19 -10.62 -1.29
C TRP A 8 -5.39 -11.85 -1.76
N ALA A 9 -4.82 -12.64 -0.83
CA ALA A 9 -4.03 -13.83 -1.18
C ALA A 9 -4.94 -15.01 -1.57
N ARG A 10 -6.13 -15.11 -0.95
CA ARG A 10 -7.16 -16.07 -1.40
C ARG A 10 -7.62 -15.73 -2.81
N GLU A 11 -7.92 -14.47 -3.06
CA GLU A 11 -8.31 -13.96 -4.37
C GLU A 11 -7.23 -14.25 -5.43
N MET A 12 -5.96 -13.91 -5.15
CA MET A 12 -4.82 -14.23 -6.03
C MET A 12 -4.77 -15.72 -6.38
N ARG A 13 -4.88 -16.59 -5.37
CA ARG A 13 -4.84 -18.04 -5.57
C ARG A 13 -6.01 -18.51 -6.44
N ASP A 14 -7.20 -17.97 -6.21
CA ASP A 14 -8.41 -18.39 -6.88
C ASP A 14 -8.41 -17.92 -8.36
N LEU A 15 -7.93 -16.70 -8.64
CA LEU A 15 -7.69 -16.16 -9.98
C LEU A 15 -6.61 -16.92 -10.76
N PHE A 16 -5.54 -17.33 -10.09
CA PHE A 16 -4.49 -18.15 -10.72
C PHE A 16 -5.03 -19.55 -11.05
N LYS A 17 -5.78 -20.17 -10.14
CA LYS A 17 -6.37 -21.51 -10.34
C LYS A 17 -7.43 -21.55 -11.44
N SER A 18 -8.15 -20.45 -11.68
CA SER A 18 -9.09 -20.37 -12.79
C SER A 18 -8.39 -20.25 -14.15
N GLY A 19 -7.07 -20.02 -14.18
CA GLY A 19 -6.32 -19.78 -15.41
C GLY A 19 -6.73 -18.47 -16.10
N SER A 20 -7.30 -17.52 -15.35
CA SER A 20 -7.80 -16.25 -15.89
C SER A 20 -6.69 -15.23 -16.14
N VAL A 21 -5.66 -15.24 -15.30
CA VAL A 21 -4.49 -14.34 -15.38
C VAL A 21 -3.23 -15.06 -14.89
N ALA A 22 -2.08 -14.65 -15.41
CA ALA A 22 -0.75 -15.10 -14.97
C ALA A 22 0.14 -13.96 -14.46
N GLN A 23 -0.33 -12.71 -14.57
CA GLN A 23 0.36 -11.53 -14.04
C GLN A 23 -0.51 -10.83 -13.00
N PHE A 24 0.11 -10.46 -11.88
CA PHE A 24 -0.53 -9.78 -10.77
C PHE A 24 0.23 -8.50 -10.43
N ILE A 25 -0.50 -7.43 -10.10
CA ILE A 25 0.04 -6.25 -9.46
C ILE A 25 -0.47 -6.23 -8.02
N LEU A 26 0.41 -6.33 -7.03
CA LEU A 26 0.04 -6.11 -5.63
C LEU A 26 0.43 -4.69 -5.22
N HIS A 27 -0.53 -3.95 -4.66
CA HIS A 27 -0.34 -2.55 -4.30
C HIS A 27 -0.90 -2.18 -2.91
N GLY A 28 -0.56 -1.00 -2.41
CA GLY A 28 -0.97 -0.51 -1.09
C GLY A 28 0.05 -0.87 0.00
N ASN A 29 -0.37 -1.65 0.99
CA ASN A 29 0.40 -1.93 2.22
C ASN A 29 1.50 -3.01 2.02
N ILE A 30 2.30 -2.91 0.96
CA ILE A 30 3.26 -3.94 0.53
C ILE A 30 4.48 -4.12 1.46
N PHE A 31 4.78 -3.12 2.30
CA PHE A 31 5.91 -3.17 3.25
C PHE A 31 5.53 -3.66 4.65
N ASP A 32 4.29 -4.11 4.81
CA ASP A 32 3.85 -4.68 6.08
C ASP A 32 4.24 -6.16 6.22
N VAL A 33 3.89 -6.71 7.37
CA VAL A 33 3.95 -8.16 7.62
C VAL A 33 2.57 -8.80 7.48
N VAL A 34 2.60 -10.04 7.00
CA VAL A 34 1.46 -10.91 6.77
C VAL A 34 1.59 -12.13 7.69
N PRO A 35 0.53 -12.49 8.44
CA PRO A 35 0.56 -13.69 9.26
C PRO A 35 0.57 -14.95 8.38
N ALA A 36 1.47 -15.88 8.69
CA ALA A 36 1.57 -17.19 8.07
C ALA A 36 1.44 -18.26 9.16
N SER A 37 0.25 -18.86 9.25
CA SER A 37 -0.05 -19.92 10.21
C SER A 37 0.57 -21.25 9.76
N ARG A 38 1.51 -21.79 10.56
CA ARG A 38 2.07 -23.13 10.38
C ARG A 38 1.80 -23.98 11.62
N ALA A 39 2.05 -25.30 11.52
CA ALA A 39 1.87 -26.23 12.65
C ALA A 39 2.65 -25.85 13.92
N ALA A 40 3.77 -25.12 13.77
CA ALA A 40 4.61 -24.64 14.87
C ALA A 40 4.22 -23.25 15.43
N GLY A 41 3.14 -22.64 14.92
CA GLY A 41 2.67 -21.30 15.30
C GLY A 41 2.58 -20.33 14.12
N THR A 42 2.16 -19.10 14.41
CA THR A 42 1.98 -18.03 13.42
C THR A 42 3.26 -17.20 13.30
N ARG A 43 3.89 -17.23 12.12
CA ARG A 43 5.04 -16.36 11.79
C ARG A 43 4.54 -15.09 11.11
N GLN A 44 5.23 -13.98 11.34
CA GLN A 44 4.97 -12.71 10.66
C GLN A 44 6.02 -12.58 9.54
N LEU A 45 5.58 -12.64 8.29
CA LEU A 45 6.45 -12.60 7.11
C LEU A 45 6.26 -11.28 6.38
N SER A 46 7.31 -10.71 5.78
CA SER A 46 7.10 -9.62 4.81
C SER A 46 6.25 -10.14 3.64
N VAL A 47 5.54 -9.26 2.93
CA VAL A 47 4.74 -9.67 1.75
C VAL A 47 5.55 -10.53 0.77
N LYS A 48 6.83 -10.18 0.56
CA LYS A 48 7.75 -10.93 -0.32
C LYS A 48 8.06 -12.33 0.19
N ALA A 49 8.36 -12.44 1.48
CA ALA A 49 8.59 -13.74 2.11
C ALA A 49 7.30 -14.57 2.17
N PHE A 50 6.13 -13.93 2.33
CA PHE A 50 4.85 -14.60 2.26
C PHE A 50 4.56 -15.16 0.86
N LEU A 51 4.84 -14.39 -0.20
CA LEU A 51 4.73 -14.88 -1.58
C LEU A 51 5.63 -16.10 -1.80
N ASP A 52 6.90 -16.03 -1.40
CA ASP A 52 7.88 -17.10 -1.59
C ASP A 52 7.62 -18.35 -0.71
N GLU A 53 7.39 -18.16 0.58
CA GLU A 53 7.28 -19.25 1.57
C GLU A 53 5.87 -19.86 1.67
N VAL A 54 4.84 -19.15 1.19
CA VAL A 54 3.42 -19.58 1.32
C VAL A 54 2.75 -19.71 -0.04
N MET A 55 2.69 -18.63 -0.83
CA MET A 55 1.96 -18.67 -2.10
C MET A 55 2.67 -19.54 -3.15
N PHE A 56 4.00 -19.49 -3.17
CA PHE A 56 4.85 -20.19 -4.12
C PHE A 56 5.62 -21.36 -3.49
N GLU A 57 5.14 -21.89 -2.36
CA GLU A 57 5.78 -23.03 -1.68
C GLU A 57 5.98 -24.23 -2.61
N SER A 58 4.99 -24.51 -3.46
CA SER A 58 5.01 -25.63 -4.41
C SER A 58 5.71 -25.34 -5.74
N TYR A 59 6.28 -24.15 -5.92
CA TYR A 59 6.95 -23.76 -7.16
C TYR A 59 8.37 -24.34 -7.19
N ASP A 60 8.89 -24.61 -8.39
CA ASP A 60 10.23 -25.17 -8.56
C ASP A 60 11.30 -24.06 -8.53
N VAL A 61 10.95 -22.90 -9.08
CA VAL A 61 11.85 -21.73 -9.20
C VAL A 61 11.10 -20.48 -8.81
N VAL A 62 11.72 -19.66 -7.97
CA VAL A 62 11.20 -18.34 -7.60
C VAL A 62 12.32 -17.33 -7.80
N LEU A 63 12.12 -16.42 -8.75
CA LEU A 63 13.04 -15.33 -9.07
C LEU A 63 12.50 -14.04 -8.47
N GLN A 64 13.37 -13.29 -7.81
CA GLN A 64 13.09 -11.95 -7.28
C GLN A 64 14.02 -10.95 -7.96
N TYR A 65 13.48 -9.79 -8.33
CA TYR A 65 14.26 -8.70 -8.89
C TYR A 65 13.91 -7.38 -8.20
N ASP A 66 14.95 -6.63 -7.82
CA ASP A 66 14.85 -5.24 -7.42
C ASP A 66 16.11 -4.50 -7.87
N ARG A 67 15.98 -3.20 -8.17
CA ARG A 67 17.09 -2.38 -8.68
C ARG A 67 18.26 -2.29 -7.70
N GLY A 68 18.02 -2.45 -6.39
CA GLY A 68 19.08 -2.36 -5.38
C GLY A 68 20.00 -3.58 -5.37
N ARG A 69 19.46 -4.77 -5.66
CA ARG A 69 20.15 -6.04 -5.45
C ARG A 69 20.25 -6.92 -6.71
N GLY A 70 19.55 -6.60 -7.78
CA GLY A 70 19.51 -7.40 -9.01
C GLY A 70 18.66 -8.67 -8.87
N ILE A 71 18.82 -9.60 -9.81
CA ILE A 71 18.07 -10.86 -9.85
C ILE A 71 18.59 -11.83 -8.78
N ARG A 72 17.68 -12.46 -8.04
CA ARG A 72 17.97 -13.49 -7.05
C ARG A 72 17.01 -14.67 -7.22
N ALA A 73 17.54 -15.88 -7.21
CA ALA A 73 16.71 -17.07 -7.10
C ALA A 73 16.57 -17.44 -5.62
N THR A 74 15.38 -17.23 -5.03
CA THR A 74 15.08 -17.69 -3.65
C THR A 74 14.83 -19.20 -3.62
N ARG A 75 14.39 -19.75 -4.75
CA ARG A 75 14.21 -21.18 -4.99
C ARG A 75 14.70 -21.56 -6.38
N GLY A 76 15.23 -22.78 -6.53
CA GLY A 76 15.73 -23.26 -7.81
C GLY A 76 17.03 -22.58 -8.25
N SER A 77 17.86 -22.13 -7.29
CA SER A 77 19.12 -21.43 -7.55
C SER A 77 20.12 -22.25 -8.35
N GLU A 78 20.11 -23.57 -8.21
CA GLU A 78 20.94 -24.48 -9.00
C GLU A 78 20.56 -24.43 -10.48
N ASP A 79 19.27 -24.56 -10.81
CA ASP A 79 18.81 -24.51 -12.21
C ASP A 79 19.05 -23.14 -12.84
N TRP A 80 18.69 -22.07 -12.12
CA TRP A 80 18.96 -20.71 -12.57
C TRP A 80 20.45 -20.48 -12.82
N GLY A 81 21.30 -20.94 -11.89
CA GLY A 81 22.75 -20.82 -12.00
C GLY A 81 23.36 -21.63 -13.14
N GLU A 82 22.90 -22.87 -13.35
CA GLU A 82 23.34 -23.71 -14.47
C GLU A 82 22.94 -23.12 -15.81
N TRP A 83 21.70 -22.64 -15.95
CA TRP A 83 21.24 -21.97 -17.16
C TRP A 83 22.04 -20.70 -17.44
N LEU A 84 22.30 -19.86 -16.44
CA LEU A 84 23.12 -18.66 -16.61
C LEU A 84 24.53 -19.00 -17.10
N LYS A 85 25.16 -20.07 -16.59
CA LYS A 85 26.48 -20.53 -17.06
C LYS A 85 26.44 -20.96 -18.53
N GLN A 86 25.37 -21.63 -18.96
CA GLN A 86 25.20 -22.08 -20.34
C GLN A 86 25.00 -20.91 -21.32
N VAL A 87 24.20 -19.90 -20.93
CA VAL A 87 23.83 -18.79 -21.82
C VAL A 87 24.87 -17.68 -21.84
N LEU A 88 25.54 -17.39 -20.71
CA LEU A 88 26.46 -16.24 -20.58
C LEU A 88 27.95 -16.63 -20.57
N GLY A 89 28.29 -17.93 -20.60
CA GLY A 89 29.69 -18.38 -20.61
C GLY A 89 30.51 -17.86 -19.42
N SER A 90 31.75 -17.43 -19.65
CA SER A 90 32.68 -16.91 -18.62
C SER A 90 32.41 -15.45 -18.18
N GLU A 91 31.57 -14.70 -18.90
CA GLU A 91 31.11 -13.35 -18.51
C GLU A 91 29.89 -13.38 -17.55
N SER A 92 29.46 -14.59 -17.19
CA SER A 92 28.25 -14.92 -16.40
C SER A 92 28.10 -14.19 -15.08
N LEU A 93 29.18 -13.86 -14.38
CA LEU A 93 29.09 -13.21 -13.06
C LEU A 93 28.65 -11.74 -13.14
N ALA A 94 29.07 -11.00 -14.16
CA ALA A 94 28.78 -9.57 -14.27
C ALA A 94 27.33 -9.30 -14.70
N MET A 95 26.83 -10.04 -15.70
CA MET A 95 25.44 -9.90 -16.16
C MET A 95 24.42 -10.55 -15.23
N ALA A 96 24.75 -11.66 -14.55
CA ALA A 96 23.87 -12.23 -13.52
C ALA A 96 23.67 -11.30 -12.32
N GLN A 97 24.61 -10.38 -12.08
CA GLN A 97 24.52 -9.35 -11.04
C GLN A 97 23.96 -8.02 -11.57
N THR A 98 23.43 -8.00 -12.80
CA THR A 98 22.87 -6.78 -13.35
C THR A 98 21.76 -6.23 -12.46
N ARG A 99 21.88 -4.94 -12.17
CA ARG A 99 20.91 -4.16 -11.39
C ARG A 99 20.03 -3.32 -12.29
N GLU A 100 20.45 -3.10 -13.53
CA GLU A 100 19.71 -2.32 -14.51
C GLU A 100 18.46 -3.10 -14.98
N PRO A 101 17.27 -2.47 -14.95
CA PRO A 101 16.01 -3.14 -15.29
C PRO A 101 16.01 -3.81 -16.67
N GLY A 102 16.45 -3.11 -17.72
CA GLY A 102 16.43 -3.63 -19.09
C GLY A 102 17.15 -4.97 -19.25
N PRO A 103 18.46 -5.05 -18.92
CA PRO A 103 19.20 -6.30 -18.94
C PRO A 103 18.65 -7.36 -17.98
N ALA A 104 18.14 -6.98 -16.81
CA ALA A 104 17.57 -7.94 -15.86
C ALA A 104 16.31 -8.61 -16.42
N LEU A 105 15.37 -7.81 -16.94
CA LEU A 105 14.14 -8.30 -17.54
C LEU A 105 14.42 -9.14 -18.79
N GLU A 106 15.46 -8.80 -19.57
CA GLU A 106 15.92 -9.63 -20.69
C GLU A 106 16.35 -11.04 -20.25
N LEU A 107 17.11 -11.15 -19.15
CA LEU A 107 17.55 -12.45 -18.64
C LEU A 107 16.36 -13.27 -18.13
N ILE A 108 15.44 -12.64 -17.40
CA ILE A 108 14.22 -13.29 -16.91
C ILE A 108 13.40 -13.78 -18.10
N ASP A 109 13.15 -12.93 -19.10
CA ASP A 109 12.37 -13.25 -20.28
C ASP A 109 12.94 -14.47 -21.04
N ARG A 110 14.25 -14.48 -21.30
CA ARG A 110 14.92 -15.62 -21.95
C ARG A 110 14.80 -16.91 -21.15
N TYR A 111 14.82 -16.82 -19.82
CA TYR A 111 14.66 -17.99 -18.95
C TYR A 111 13.22 -18.54 -18.98
N LEU A 112 12.22 -17.66 -18.99
CA LEU A 112 10.81 -18.06 -19.15
C LEU A 112 10.60 -18.74 -20.51
N LEU A 113 11.06 -18.12 -21.59
CA LEU A 113 10.96 -18.67 -22.95
C LEU A 113 11.68 -20.03 -23.09
N ARG A 114 12.88 -20.17 -22.51
CA ARG A 114 13.59 -21.46 -22.45
C ARG A 114 12.76 -22.53 -21.77
N THR A 115 12.12 -22.20 -20.66
CA THR A 115 11.30 -23.15 -19.91
C THR A 115 10.06 -23.57 -20.70
N LEU A 116 9.37 -22.62 -21.33
CA LEU A 116 8.21 -22.90 -22.19
C LEU A 116 8.60 -23.81 -23.38
N ASN A 117 9.74 -23.53 -24.02
CA ASN A 117 10.25 -24.35 -25.11
C ASN A 117 10.62 -25.77 -24.69
N LEU A 118 11.16 -25.95 -23.49
CA LEU A 118 11.44 -27.29 -22.96
C LEU A 118 10.16 -28.06 -22.65
N GLN A 119 9.09 -27.38 -22.21
CA GLN A 119 7.80 -27.99 -21.93
C GLN A 119 7.06 -28.44 -23.20
N SER A 120 7.29 -27.78 -24.34
CA SER A 120 6.66 -28.14 -25.62
C SER A 120 7.31 -29.35 -26.30
N LEU A 121 8.52 -29.74 -25.89
CA LEU A 121 9.21 -30.92 -26.42
C LEU A 121 8.55 -32.21 -25.90
N ARG A 122 8.04 -33.04 -26.82
CA ARG A 122 7.44 -34.34 -26.48
C ARG A 122 8.47 -35.26 -25.82
N GLY A 123 8.28 -35.58 -24.54
CA GLY A 123 8.96 -36.68 -23.85
C GLY A 123 9.82 -36.34 -22.63
N SER A 124 9.80 -35.13 -22.05
CA SER A 124 10.67 -34.82 -20.90
C SER A 124 10.04 -33.89 -19.87
N LEU A 125 10.22 -34.29 -18.59
CA LEU A 125 10.05 -33.57 -17.31
C LEU A 125 8.69 -32.89 -17.04
N ALA A 126 8.20 -33.01 -15.81
CA ALA A 126 7.00 -32.30 -15.37
C ALA A 126 7.15 -30.79 -15.63
N PRO A 127 6.07 -30.09 -16.04
CA PRO A 127 6.14 -28.67 -16.36
C PRO A 127 6.57 -27.89 -15.11
N ARG A 128 7.74 -27.26 -15.19
CA ARG A 128 8.27 -26.45 -14.11
C ARG A 128 7.35 -25.29 -13.78
N LYS A 129 7.16 -25.07 -12.48
CA LYS A 129 6.43 -23.95 -11.93
C LYS A 129 7.40 -22.83 -11.60
N ILE A 130 7.22 -21.67 -12.23
CA ILE A 130 8.12 -20.52 -12.06
C ILE A 130 7.32 -19.33 -11.56
N ALA A 131 7.82 -18.68 -10.51
CA ALA A 131 7.33 -17.39 -10.07
C ALA A 131 8.41 -16.32 -10.28
N VAL A 132 8.01 -15.16 -10.79
CA VAL A 132 8.85 -13.97 -10.89
C VAL A 132 8.22 -12.87 -10.06
N ILE A 133 8.98 -12.29 -9.13
CA ILE A 133 8.54 -11.18 -8.28
C ILE A 133 9.44 -9.97 -8.58
N ILE A 134 8.83 -8.87 -9.00
CA ILE A 134 9.51 -7.60 -9.24
C ILE A 134 9.11 -6.63 -8.12
N ASP A 135 10.09 -6.24 -7.30
CA ASP A 135 9.88 -5.25 -6.24
C ASP A 135 10.06 -3.83 -6.78
N PHE A 136 9.32 -2.89 -6.21
CA PHE A 136 9.35 -1.48 -6.61
C PHE A 136 9.18 -1.34 -8.12
N ALA A 137 8.10 -1.94 -8.63
CA ALA A 137 7.84 -2.06 -10.05
C ALA A 137 7.73 -0.69 -10.76
N GLU A 138 7.42 0.37 -10.03
CA GLU A 138 7.48 1.77 -10.51
C GLU A 138 8.88 2.18 -11.01
N PHE A 139 9.97 1.56 -10.55
CA PHE A 139 11.32 1.82 -11.07
C PHE A 139 11.71 0.91 -12.26
N VAL A 140 10.82 0.03 -12.68
CA VAL A 140 11.03 -0.94 -13.76
C VAL A 140 10.15 -0.61 -14.96
N VAL A 141 8.87 -0.38 -14.69
CA VAL A 141 7.82 0.02 -15.63
C VAL A 141 7.13 1.29 -15.13
N PRO A 142 7.88 2.43 -15.06
CA PRO A 142 7.36 3.70 -14.55
C PRO A 142 6.20 4.22 -15.40
N ARG A 143 5.37 5.06 -14.77
CA ARG A 143 4.40 5.89 -15.48
C ARG A 143 5.08 6.80 -16.51
N GLY A 144 4.43 6.95 -17.65
CA GLY A 144 4.86 7.83 -18.73
C GLY A 144 4.64 7.21 -20.10
N ASP A 145 4.66 8.06 -21.12
CA ASP A 145 4.53 7.62 -22.51
C ASP A 145 5.83 7.02 -23.02
N ALA A 146 5.72 6.08 -23.97
CA ALA A 146 6.87 5.42 -24.57
C ALA A 146 7.88 6.39 -25.21
N LEU A 147 7.42 7.56 -25.66
CA LEU A 147 8.25 8.63 -26.23
C LEU A 147 9.08 9.36 -25.16
N GLU A 148 8.55 9.49 -23.94
CA GLU A 148 9.18 10.23 -22.84
C GLU A 148 10.11 9.35 -22.01
N LEU A 149 9.73 8.09 -21.80
CA LEU A 149 10.44 7.12 -20.98
C LEU A 149 11.80 6.69 -21.57
N GLY A 150 12.08 6.99 -22.84
CA GLY A 150 13.27 6.52 -23.54
C GLY A 150 13.27 5.01 -23.82
N GLY A 151 14.22 4.55 -24.63
CA GLY A 151 14.19 3.20 -25.20
C GLY A 151 14.22 2.05 -24.18
N ALA A 152 14.96 2.19 -23.08
CA ALA A 152 15.14 1.11 -22.10
C ALA A 152 13.87 0.84 -21.27
N PHE A 153 13.17 1.88 -20.82
CA PHE A 153 11.94 1.73 -20.05
C PHE A 153 10.76 1.30 -20.93
N SER A 154 10.67 1.83 -22.15
CA SER A 154 9.67 1.36 -23.14
C SER A 154 9.79 -0.15 -23.39
N ALA A 155 11.03 -0.66 -23.53
CA ALA A 155 11.27 -2.10 -23.68
C ALA A 155 10.82 -2.92 -22.46
N ASN A 156 10.94 -2.38 -21.24
CA ASN A 156 10.47 -3.06 -20.03
C ASN A 156 8.94 -3.16 -19.99
N VAL A 157 8.25 -2.08 -20.36
CA VAL A 157 6.78 -2.06 -20.45
C VAL A 157 6.32 -3.11 -21.45
N VAL A 158 6.93 -3.16 -22.64
CA VAL A 158 6.62 -4.17 -23.66
C VAL A 158 6.85 -5.59 -23.14
N LYS A 159 7.91 -5.85 -22.37
CA LYS A 159 8.17 -7.17 -21.76
C LYS A 159 7.10 -7.54 -20.73
N ALA A 160 6.76 -6.63 -19.81
CA ALA A 160 5.71 -6.87 -18.82
C ALA A 160 4.36 -7.18 -19.49
N LEU A 161 4.00 -6.41 -20.52
CA LEU A 161 2.81 -6.65 -21.34
C LEU A 161 2.90 -7.98 -22.11
N GLY A 162 4.08 -8.32 -22.63
CA GLY A 162 4.34 -9.60 -23.29
C GLY A 162 4.07 -10.77 -22.35
N TRP A 163 4.55 -10.71 -21.11
CA TRP A 163 4.30 -11.74 -20.11
C TRP A 163 2.83 -11.89 -19.74
N ALA A 164 2.09 -10.77 -19.64
CA ALA A 164 0.67 -10.80 -19.33
C ALA A 164 -0.18 -11.39 -20.47
N ASN A 165 0.14 -11.03 -21.72
CA ASN A 165 -0.67 -11.37 -22.88
C ASN A 165 -0.29 -12.71 -23.55
N ASP A 166 0.82 -13.34 -23.18
CA ASP A 166 1.28 -14.59 -23.80
C ASP A 166 0.41 -15.79 -23.36
N PRO A 167 -0.35 -16.42 -24.29
CA PRO A 167 -1.18 -17.57 -23.97
C PRO A 167 -0.37 -18.78 -23.48
N ALA A 168 0.90 -18.91 -23.91
CA ALA A 168 1.77 -19.98 -23.46
C ALA A 168 2.16 -19.80 -21.98
N ILE A 169 2.38 -18.55 -21.54
CA ILE A 169 2.59 -18.24 -20.11
C ILE A 169 1.31 -18.54 -19.33
N LEU A 170 0.16 -18.07 -19.82
CA LEU A 170 -1.15 -18.28 -19.15
C LEU A 170 -1.53 -19.75 -18.98
N GLN A 171 -1.22 -20.59 -19.98
CA GLN A 171 -1.50 -22.04 -19.95
C GLN A 171 -0.42 -22.85 -19.24
N SER A 172 0.68 -22.22 -18.86
CA SER A 172 1.78 -22.85 -18.11
C SER A 172 1.67 -22.57 -16.61
N ASN A 173 2.58 -23.13 -15.82
CA ASN A 173 2.67 -22.83 -14.39
C ASN A 173 3.60 -21.65 -14.09
N ILE A 174 3.58 -20.62 -14.94
CA ILE A 174 4.38 -19.40 -14.77
C ILE A 174 3.51 -18.29 -14.20
N VAL A 175 4.01 -17.58 -13.19
CA VAL A 175 3.35 -16.42 -12.62
C VAL A 175 4.32 -15.26 -12.48
N THR A 176 3.87 -14.05 -12.80
CA THR A 176 4.63 -12.81 -12.62
C THR A 176 3.89 -11.90 -11.63
N VAL A 177 4.63 -11.29 -10.71
CA VAL A 177 4.08 -10.43 -9.66
C VAL A 177 4.85 -9.13 -9.63
N LEU A 178 4.17 -8.01 -9.83
CA LEU A 178 4.70 -6.66 -9.70
C LEU A 178 4.27 -6.09 -8.34
N LEU A 179 5.22 -5.65 -7.51
CA LEU A 179 4.93 -5.02 -6.23
C LEU A 179 5.18 -3.51 -6.33
N THR A 180 4.19 -2.71 -5.96
CA THR A 180 4.29 -1.25 -5.90
C THR A 180 3.55 -0.69 -4.69
N GLU A 181 3.85 0.52 -4.22
CA GLU A 181 3.01 1.18 -3.20
C GLU A 181 1.70 1.72 -3.80
N GLY A 182 1.74 2.28 -5.01
CA GLY A 182 0.58 2.90 -5.66
C GLY A 182 0.53 2.63 -7.16
N LEU A 183 -0.67 2.43 -7.68
CA LEU A 183 -0.85 2.06 -9.08
C LEU A 183 -0.48 3.21 -10.03
N HIS A 184 -0.66 4.45 -9.58
CA HIS A 184 -0.39 5.64 -10.39
C HIS A 184 1.09 5.95 -10.60
N ASP A 185 2.00 5.21 -9.97
CA ASP A 185 3.43 5.31 -10.25
C ASP A 185 3.86 4.31 -11.35
N LEU A 186 3.00 3.35 -11.70
CA LEU A 186 3.20 2.36 -12.75
C LEU A 186 2.69 2.85 -14.11
N ASN A 187 3.16 2.21 -15.17
CA ASN A 187 2.68 2.47 -16.52
C ASN A 187 1.20 2.08 -16.70
N ASP A 188 0.41 3.02 -17.22
CA ASP A 188 -1.04 2.86 -17.41
C ASP A 188 -1.38 1.64 -18.29
N LEU A 189 -0.58 1.36 -19.33
CA LEU A 189 -0.81 0.18 -20.20
C LEU A 189 -0.70 -1.13 -19.44
N VAL A 190 0.16 -1.21 -18.41
CA VAL A 190 0.34 -2.42 -17.60
C VAL A 190 -0.78 -2.53 -16.58
N VAL A 191 -1.17 -1.42 -15.95
CA VAL A 191 -2.23 -1.37 -14.93
C VAL A 191 -3.61 -1.66 -15.52
N GLU A 192 -3.93 -1.10 -16.67
CA GLU A 192 -5.23 -1.22 -17.34
C GLU A 192 -5.35 -2.48 -18.21
N ASN A 193 -4.31 -3.32 -18.27
CA ASN A 193 -4.30 -4.50 -19.10
C ASN A 193 -5.33 -5.54 -18.60
N PRO A 194 -6.25 -6.04 -19.46
CA PRO A 194 -7.28 -7.00 -19.06
C PRO A 194 -6.74 -8.37 -18.62
N HIS A 195 -5.49 -8.69 -18.95
CA HIS A 195 -4.80 -9.94 -18.56
C HIS A 195 -3.94 -9.80 -17.29
N VAL A 196 -4.01 -8.64 -16.63
CA VAL A 196 -3.35 -8.37 -15.36
C VAL A 196 -4.42 -8.22 -14.27
N ALA A 197 -4.23 -8.90 -13.14
CA ALA A 197 -5.08 -8.68 -11.96
C ALA A 197 -4.40 -7.73 -10.98
N THR A 198 -5.09 -6.65 -10.62
CA THR A 198 -4.65 -5.72 -9.58
C THR A 198 -5.28 -6.11 -8.25
N LEU A 199 -4.45 -6.31 -7.22
CA LEU A 199 -4.90 -6.73 -5.90
C LEU A 199 -4.38 -5.76 -4.84
N HIS A 200 -5.31 -5.15 -4.11
CA HIS A 200 -5.00 -4.20 -3.05
C HIS A 200 -4.71 -4.94 -1.74
N ILE A 201 -3.56 -4.65 -1.13
CA ILE A 201 -3.21 -5.09 0.23
C ILE A 201 -3.64 -3.97 1.20
N PRO A 202 -4.71 -4.15 1.99
CA PRO A 202 -5.19 -3.12 2.90
C PRO A 202 -4.30 -3.00 4.16
N LEU A 203 -4.48 -1.89 4.87
CA LEU A 203 -4.06 -1.80 6.28
C LEU A 203 -4.87 -2.80 7.13
N PRO A 204 -4.28 -3.35 8.20
CA PRO A 204 -4.97 -4.32 9.05
C PRO A 204 -6.15 -3.68 9.77
N ASP A 205 -7.26 -4.41 9.84
CA ASP A 205 -8.44 -4.00 10.60
C ASP A 205 -8.26 -4.25 12.12
N GLU A 206 -9.28 -3.91 12.91
CA GLU A 206 -9.25 -4.09 14.38
C GLU A 206 -9.05 -5.57 14.78
N ALA A 207 -9.68 -6.52 14.07
CA ALA A 207 -9.59 -7.94 14.40
C ALA A 207 -8.21 -8.49 14.04
N GLU A 208 -7.70 -8.13 12.87
CA GLU A 208 -6.37 -8.48 12.40
C GLU A 208 -5.27 -7.89 13.30
N LEU A 209 -5.46 -6.66 13.81
CA LEU A 209 -4.55 -6.06 14.78
C LEU A 209 -4.62 -6.77 16.13
N LEU A 210 -5.81 -7.15 16.60
CA LEU A 210 -5.96 -7.90 17.85
C LEU A 210 -5.21 -9.23 17.79
N ASP A 211 -5.35 -9.98 16.70
CA ASP A 211 -4.64 -11.25 16.51
C ASP A 211 -3.12 -11.05 16.36
N TYR A 212 -2.72 -9.95 15.71
CA TYR A 212 -1.32 -9.54 15.67
C TYR A 212 -0.76 -9.24 17.07
N LEU A 213 -1.49 -8.48 17.90
CA LEU A 213 -1.09 -8.19 19.28
C LEU A 213 -0.98 -9.46 20.12
N ARG A 214 -1.94 -10.39 19.99
CA ARG A 214 -1.87 -11.70 20.67
C ARG A 214 -0.62 -12.48 20.26
N THR A 215 -0.27 -12.45 18.99
CA THR A 215 0.97 -13.07 18.47
C THR A 215 2.21 -12.41 19.07
N LEU A 216 2.24 -11.07 19.16
CA LEU A 216 3.35 -10.34 19.78
C LEU A 216 3.48 -10.66 21.27
N ILE A 217 2.36 -10.71 22.01
CA ILE A 217 2.35 -11.06 23.43
C ILE A 217 2.94 -12.45 23.66
N ALA A 218 2.53 -13.43 22.83
CA ALA A 218 2.99 -14.81 22.96
C ALA A 218 4.48 -15.00 22.61
N SER A 219 5.09 -14.10 21.82
CA SER A 219 6.41 -14.34 21.22
C SER A 219 7.49 -13.32 21.61
N GLN A 220 7.16 -12.03 21.66
CA GLN A 220 8.16 -10.94 21.74
C GLN A 220 7.93 -10.01 22.93
N PHE A 221 6.67 -9.78 23.31
CA PHE A 221 6.27 -8.78 24.31
C PHE A 221 5.29 -9.36 25.35
N PRO A 222 5.69 -10.36 26.15
CA PRO A 222 4.82 -10.98 27.16
C PRO A 222 4.29 -9.97 28.20
N ASP A 223 5.07 -8.93 28.49
CA ASP A 223 4.71 -7.90 29.48
C ASP A 223 3.78 -6.81 28.93
N LEU A 224 3.42 -6.83 27.63
CA LEU A 224 2.58 -5.81 27.01
C LEU A 224 1.26 -5.56 27.76
N PRO A 225 0.50 -6.59 28.20
CA PRO A 225 -0.73 -6.37 28.94
C PRO A 225 -0.52 -5.67 30.28
N ALA A 226 0.61 -5.93 30.96
CA ALA A 226 0.94 -5.30 32.24
C ALA A 226 1.40 -3.85 32.07
N LYS A 227 1.96 -3.48 30.91
CA LYS A 227 2.46 -2.14 30.61
C LYS A 227 1.46 -1.27 29.83
N CYS A 228 0.23 -1.71 29.62
CA CYS A 228 -0.80 -0.94 28.94
C CYS A 228 -1.91 -0.54 29.91
N GLU A 229 -2.31 0.73 29.90
CA GLU A 229 -3.42 1.22 30.75
C GLU A 229 -4.78 0.67 30.33
N VAL A 230 -4.90 0.21 29.08
CA VAL A 230 -6.15 -0.25 28.49
C VAL A 230 -6.06 -1.73 28.12
N PRO A 231 -7.19 -2.45 28.10
CA PRO A 231 -7.25 -3.82 27.60
C PRO A 231 -6.70 -3.93 26.18
N ILE A 232 -6.17 -5.09 25.81
CA ILE A 232 -5.53 -5.33 24.51
C ILE A 232 -6.51 -5.16 23.35
N GLU A 233 -7.80 -5.46 23.56
CA GLU A 233 -8.87 -5.23 22.60
C GLU A 233 -9.04 -3.73 22.31
N VAL A 234 -8.96 -2.90 23.35
CA VAL A 234 -9.02 -1.44 23.22
C VAL A 234 -7.73 -0.91 22.58
N LEU A 235 -6.58 -1.51 22.90
CA LEU A 235 -5.30 -1.18 22.26
C LEU A 235 -5.34 -1.47 20.76
N ALA A 236 -5.87 -2.62 20.34
CA ALA A 236 -6.03 -2.99 18.92
C ALA A 236 -6.85 -1.94 18.17
N ARG A 237 -8.02 -1.57 18.71
CA ARG A 237 -8.85 -0.50 18.14
C ARG A 237 -8.11 0.82 18.04
N ARG A 238 -7.30 1.18 19.03
CA ARG A 238 -6.56 2.45 19.02
C ARG A 238 -5.44 2.47 17.98
N LEU A 239 -4.87 1.31 17.65
CA LEU A 239 -3.81 1.15 16.66
C LEU A 239 -4.32 1.08 15.20
N THR A 240 -5.63 1.03 14.97
CA THR A 240 -6.20 1.03 13.60
C THR A 240 -5.71 2.22 12.78
N GLY A 241 -5.52 2.03 11.47
CA GLY A 241 -4.88 3.05 10.62
C GLY A 241 -3.36 3.02 10.61
N LEU A 242 -2.73 2.15 11.39
CA LEU A 242 -1.30 1.81 11.26
C LEU A 242 -1.14 0.43 10.60
N SER A 243 -0.01 0.24 9.90
CA SER A 243 0.45 -1.09 9.50
C SER A 243 0.88 -1.91 10.73
N ARG A 244 0.97 -3.24 10.61
CA ARG A 244 1.48 -4.10 11.71
C ARG A 244 2.93 -3.72 12.07
N VAL A 245 3.76 -3.39 11.07
CA VAL A 245 5.11 -2.85 11.28
C VAL A 245 5.08 -1.51 12.03
N GLY A 246 4.17 -0.61 11.68
CA GLY A 246 3.96 0.66 12.39
C GLY A 246 3.57 0.45 13.84
N ALA A 247 2.58 -0.43 14.10
CA ALA A 247 2.16 -0.81 15.44
C ALA A 247 3.32 -1.42 16.24
N PHE A 248 4.09 -2.34 15.66
CA PHE A 248 5.28 -2.90 16.30
C PHE A 248 6.28 -1.83 16.72
N LYS A 249 6.56 -0.86 15.84
CA LYS A 249 7.49 0.25 16.14
C LYS A 249 7.03 1.06 17.35
N VAL A 250 5.75 1.40 17.44
CA VAL A 250 5.18 2.10 18.60
C VAL A 250 5.35 1.28 19.87
N LEU A 251 4.89 0.02 19.86
CA LEU A 251 4.93 -0.83 21.04
C LEU A 251 6.36 -1.11 21.50
N SER A 252 7.26 -1.43 20.57
CA SER A 252 8.68 -1.65 20.82
C SER A 252 9.34 -0.42 21.44
N LEU A 253 9.00 0.79 20.97
CA LEU A 253 9.52 2.03 21.54
C LEU A 253 9.09 2.23 22.99
N ALA A 254 7.84 1.97 23.35
CA ALA A 254 7.39 2.07 24.74
C ALA A 254 8.04 1.00 25.63
N LEU A 255 7.95 -0.27 25.21
CA LEU A 255 8.36 -1.40 26.04
C LEU A 255 9.87 -1.45 26.26
N LYS A 256 10.68 -1.14 25.24
CA LYS A 256 12.14 -1.10 25.38
C LYS A 256 12.65 0.06 26.24
N ASN A 257 11.85 1.13 26.36
CA ASN A 257 12.17 2.27 27.23
C ASN A 257 11.46 2.19 28.59
N ASP A 258 10.91 1.03 28.94
CA ASP A 258 10.19 0.78 30.18
C ASP A 258 9.05 1.78 30.48
N ARG A 259 8.38 2.24 29.43
CA ARG A 259 7.27 3.20 29.54
C ARG A 259 5.94 2.47 29.58
N THR A 260 5.04 2.98 30.43
CA THR A 260 3.62 2.59 30.39
C THR A 260 2.98 3.20 29.15
N ILE A 261 2.25 2.39 28.38
CA ILE A 261 1.50 2.81 27.21
C ILE A 261 0.20 3.46 27.69
N THR A 262 0.24 4.79 27.77
CA THR A 262 -0.94 5.58 28.15
C THR A 262 -1.80 5.93 26.94
N ALA A 263 -3.06 6.25 27.20
CA ALA A 263 -3.99 6.69 26.17
C ALA A 263 -3.47 7.89 25.34
N ALA A 264 -3.00 8.92 26.05
CA ALA A 264 -2.51 10.16 25.45
C ALA A 264 -1.22 9.94 24.67
N TRP A 265 -0.30 9.13 25.21
CA TRP A 265 0.96 8.82 24.54
C TRP A 265 0.72 8.05 23.25
N LEU A 266 -0.16 7.05 23.27
CA LEU A 266 -0.49 6.25 22.09
C LEU A 266 -1.12 7.09 20.99
N ALA A 267 -2.07 7.96 21.34
CA ALA A 267 -2.72 8.86 20.39
C ALA A 267 -1.70 9.77 19.69
N ARG A 268 -0.77 10.37 20.47
CA ARG A 268 0.32 11.19 19.94
C ARG A 268 1.25 10.40 19.01
N MET A 269 1.68 9.20 19.42
CA MET A 269 2.57 8.37 18.60
C MET A 269 1.94 7.94 17.29
N LYS A 270 0.65 7.57 17.32
CA LYS A 270 -0.12 7.22 16.12
C LYS A 270 -0.20 8.41 15.16
N LYS A 271 -0.55 9.60 15.68
CA LYS A 271 -0.57 10.85 14.93
C LYS A 271 0.79 11.09 14.28
N ASP A 272 1.87 11.11 15.06
CA ASP A 272 3.23 11.38 14.56
C ASP A 272 3.66 10.40 13.46
N LEU A 273 3.26 9.12 13.54
CA LEU A 273 3.55 8.14 12.49
C LEU A 273 2.73 8.38 11.22
N ILE A 274 1.42 8.58 11.35
CA ILE A 274 0.53 8.82 10.20
C ILE A 274 0.96 10.09 9.46
N GLU A 275 1.25 11.18 10.16
CA GLU A 275 1.69 12.43 9.52
C GLU A 275 3.01 12.25 8.77
N ARG A 276 3.94 11.46 9.29
CA ARG A 276 5.22 11.14 8.62
C ARG A 276 5.01 10.24 7.40
N ASP A 277 4.19 9.21 7.53
CA ASP A 277 3.91 8.26 6.44
C ASP A 277 3.15 8.93 5.29
N CYS A 278 2.35 9.95 5.60
CA CYS A 278 1.68 10.84 4.63
C CYS A 278 2.54 12.04 4.22
N GLN A 279 3.85 12.06 4.48
CA GLN A 279 4.80 13.10 4.09
C GLN A 279 4.38 14.54 4.49
N GLY A 280 3.64 14.67 5.60
CA GLY A 280 3.12 15.95 6.09
C GLY A 280 2.03 16.59 5.21
N LEU A 281 1.42 15.83 4.30
CA LEU A 281 0.21 16.25 3.54
C LEU A 281 -1.06 16.19 4.40
N LEU A 282 -1.05 15.32 5.41
CA LEU A 282 -2.11 15.15 6.39
C LEU A 282 -1.62 15.65 7.75
N GLU A 283 -2.42 16.46 8.44
CA GLU A 283 -2.18 16.90 9.83
C GLU A 283 -3.41 16.62 10.68
N PHE A 284 -3.24 16.15 11.91
CA PHE A 284 -4.36 16.01 12.85
C PHE A 284 -4.65 17.33 13.55
N LEU A 285 -5.89 17.80 13.40
CA LEU A 285 -6.38 19.01 14.03
C LEU A 285 -6.71 18.75 15.51
N GLU A 286 -5.87 19.31 16.38
CA GLU A 286 -6.13 19.36 17.81
C GLU A 286 -6.66 20.74 18.19
N SER A 287 -7.80 20.77 18.87
CA SER A 287 -8.40 22.01 19.33
C SER A 287 -8.81 21.87 20.78
N SER A 288 -8.34 22.80 21.60
CA SER A 288 -8.86 23.02 22.95
C SER A 288 -10.08 23.95 22.97
N TYR A 289 -10.48 24.47 21.80
CA TYR A 289 -11.64 25.35 21.64
C TYR A 289 -12.90 24.56 21.35
N THR A 290 -14.02 25.15 21.75
CA THR A 290 -15.38 24.65 21.55
C THR A 290 -16.20 25.70 20.81
N LEU A 291 -17.39 25.35 20.33
CA LEU A 291 -18.26 26.30 19.63
C LEU A 291 -18.69 27.48 20.52
N ASP A 292 -18.56 27.37 21.85
CA ASP A 292 -18.78 28.47 22.79
C ASP A 292 -17.72 29.58 22.66
N ASN A 293 -16.56 29.29 22.09
CA ASN A 293 -15.53 30.29 21.80
C ASN A 293 -15.88 31.19 20.60
N ILE A 294 -17.01 30.95 19.92
CA ILE A 294 -17.44 31.69 18.73
C ILE A 294 -18.60 32.60 19.06
N ALA A 295 -18.38 33.90 18.86
CA ALA A 295 -19.43 34.90 18.95
C ALA A 295 -20.41 34.80 17.76
N GLY A 296 -21.72 34.83 18.05
CA GLY A 296 -22.77 34.74 17.03
C GLY A 296 -22.86 33.38 16.35
N HIS A 297 -23.45 33.31 15.16
CA HIS A 297 -23.68 32.08 14.40
C HIS A 297 -24.52 31.01 15.14
N ASP A 298 -25.46 31.41 15.99
CA ASP A 298 -26.17 30.48 16.90
C ASP A 298 -26.92 29.36 16.18
N ALA A 299 -27.51 29.65 15.02
CA ALA A 299 -28.15 28.64 14.19
C ALA A 299 -27.15 27.59 13.67
N VAL A 300 -25.97 28.04 13.20
CA VAL A 300 -24.91 27.14 12.70
C VAL A 300 -24.32 26.33 13.85
N LYS A 301 -24.05 26.95 15.01
CA LYS A 301 -23.56 26.25 16.20
C LYS A 301 -24.53 25.17 16.66
N SER A 302 -25.84 25.46 16.64
CA SER A 302 -26.88 24.50 17.02
C SER A 302 -26.89 23.30 16.06
N TRP A 303 -26.82 23.55 14.75
CA TRP A 303 -26.77 22.50 13.74
C TRP A 303 -25.52 21.63 13.86
N LEU A 304 -24.33 22.23 13.95
CA LEU A 304 -23.07 21.49 14.11
C LEU A 304 -23.03 20.65 15.39
N ARG A 305 -23.70 21.10 16.47
CA ARG A 305 -23.83 20.31 17.71
C ARG A 305 -24.76 19.12 17.56
N GLU A 306 -25.87 19.28 16.85
CA GLU A 306 -26.76 18.16 16.53
C GLU A 306 -26.01 17.09 15.73
N ASP A 307 -25.27 17.51 14.70
CA ASP A 307 -24.46 16.61 13.89
C ASP A 307 -23.35 15.93 14.71
N ALA A 308 -22.68 16.65 15.60
CA ALA A 308 -21.69 16.06 16.52
C ALA A 308 -22.31 14.99 17.44
N GLN A 309 -23.56 15.18 17.88
CA GLN A 309 -24.27 14.16 18.67
C GLN A 309 -24.64 12.94 17.83
N LEU A 310 -25.07 13.13 16.58
CA LEU A 310 -25.38 12.04 15.65
C LEU A 310 -24.12 11.22 15.33
N LEU A 311 -22.98 11.89 15.09
CA LEU A 311 -21.67 11.26 14.89
C LEU A 311 -21.28 10.38 16.08
N LYS A 312 -21.36 10.91 17.31
CA LYS A 312 -21.06 10.15 18.54
C LYS A 312 -21.98 8.94 18.74
N LYS A 313 -23.22 9.01 18.28
CA LYS A 313 -24.19 7.90 18.32
C LYS A 313 -24.01 6.91 17.16
N GLY A 314 -23.13 7.19 16.20
CA GLY A 314 -22.93 6.36 15.01
C GLY A 314 -24.09 6.41 14.01
N VAL A 315 -24.95 7.42 14.08
CA VAL A 315 -26.14 7.57 13.21
C VAL A 315 -25.71 8.25 11.90
N LEU A 316 -24.87 7.55 11.12
CA LEU A 316 -24.20 8.14 9.96
C LEU A 316 -25.14 8.48 8.80
N HIS A 317 -26.26 7.76 8.67
CA HIS A 317 -27.24 7.97 7.60
C HIS A 317 -28.04 9.28 7.74
N ALA A 318 -28.03 9.90 8.92
CA ALA A 318 -28.71 11.16 9.19
C ALA A 318 -27.79 12.39 9.02
N LEU A 319 -26.52 12.18 8.68
CA LEU A 319 -25.53 13.23 8.53
C LEU A 319 -25.36 13.63 7.06
N PRO A 320 -25.05 14.91 6.77
CA PRO A 320 -24.64 15.29 5.43
C PRO A 320 -23.27 14.67 5.09
N MET A 321 -23.09 14.30 3.82
CA MET A 321 -21.83 13.74 3.32
C MET A 321 -20.69 14.77 3.24
N GLY A 322 -21.01 16.07 3.32
CA GLY A 322 -20.02 17.14 3.29
C GLY A 322 -20.60 18.49 3.69
N TYR A 323 -19.73 19.35 4.20
CA TYR A 323 -20.06 20.73 4.58
C TYR A 323 -19.27 21.69 3.71
N LEU A 324 -19.94 22.70 3.16
CA LEU A 324 -19.28 23.80 2.47
C LEU A 324 -19.48 25.08 3.29
N ILE A 325 -18.41 25.54 3.93
CA ILE A 325 -18.43 26.77 4.73
C ILE A 325 -17.94 27.92 3.85
N THR A 326 -18.86 28.80 3.44
CA THR A 326 -18.54 29.97 2.61
C THR A 326 -18.64 31.26 3.41
N GLY A 327 -17.87 32.27 3.00
CA GLY A 327 -17.86 33.57 3.66
C GLY A 327 -16.61 34.38 3.33
N ARG A 328 -16.66 35.69 3.59
CA ARG A 328 -15.53 36.60 3.36
C ARG A 328 -14.29 36.17 4.15
N ILE A 329 -13.11 36.60 3.73
CA ILE A 329 -11.87 36.42 4.51
C ILE A 329 -12.07 37.10 5.88
N GLY A 330 -11.61 36.45 6.95
CA GLY A 330 -11.69 36.97 8.32
C GLY A 330 -13.01 36.70 9.06
N THR A 331 -13.98 35.98 8.48
CA THR A 331 -15.25 35.63 9.17
C THR A 331 -15.14 34.40 10.09
N GLY A 332 -13.94 34.01 10.50
CA GLY A 332 -13.73 32.90 11.44
C GLY A 332 -14.05 31.49 10.92
N LYS A 333 -14.07 31.24 9.60
CA LYS A 333 -14.40 29.92 9.01
C LYS A 333 -13.48 28.79 9.50
N THR A 334 -12.17 28.98 9.40
CA THR A 334 -11.18 28.01 9.89
C THR A 334 -11.32 27.82 11.40
N PHE A 335 -11.52 28.91 12.15
CA PHE A 335 -11.71 28.86 13.60
C PHE A 335 -13.01 28.13 14.00
N LEU A 336 -14.09 28.25 13.19
CA LEU A 336 -15.33 27.48 13.37
C LEU A 336 -15.09 25.98 13.29
N VAL A 337 -14.34 25.53 12.30
CA VAL A 337 -13.99 24.12 12.16
C VAL A 337 -13.11 23.64 13.31
N GLN A 338 -12.13 24.45 13.75
CA GLN A 338 -11.31 24.14 14.93
C GLN A 338 -12.16 23.97 16.18
N CYS A 339 -13.10 24.89 16.44
CA CYS A 339 -14.00 24.81 17.58
C CYS A 339 -14.92 23.58 17.50
N TRP A 340 -15.43 23.25 16.32
CA TRP A 340 -16.25 22.06 16.12
C TRP A 340 -15.46 20.77 16.34
N ALA A 341 -14.21 20.70 15.86
CA ALA A 341 -13.31 19.57 16.08
C ALA A 341 -13.09 19.26 17.57
N GLY A 342 -13.05 20.28 18.42
CA GLY A 342 -12.96 20.10 19.88
C GLY A 342 -14.21 19.45 20.50
N GLU A 343 -15.38 19.55 19.86
CA GLU A 343 -16.63 18.96 20.35
C GLU A 343 -16.98 17.62 19.68
N LEU A 344 -16.36 17.27 18.54
CA LEU A 344 -16.71 16.12 17.70
C LEU A 344 -16.46 14.75 18.35
N GLY A 345 -15.35 14.62 19.10
CA GLY A 345 -14.98 13.35 19.74
C GLY A 345 -14.53 12.24 18.77
N ILE A 346 -14.28 12.59 17.50
CA ILE A 346 -13.67 11.74 16.49
C ILE A 346 -12.44 12.45 15.90
N PRO A 347 -11.48 11.73 15.31
CA PRO A 347 -10.33 12.35 14.67
C PRO A 347 -10.75 13.36 13.59
N THR A 348 -10.19 14.57 13.67
CA THR A 348 -10.29 15.58 12.62
C THR A 348 -8.92 15.77 12.01
N VAL A 349 -8.83 15.73 10.70
CA VAL A 349 -7.58 15.91 9.94
C VAL A 349 -7.71 17.05 8.96
N VAL A 350 -6.61 17.74 8.69
CA VAL A 350 -6.51 18.83 7.73
C VAL A 350 -5.60 18.39 6.60
N PHE A 351 -6.02 18.61 5.36
CA PHE A 351 -5.12 18.55 4.21
C PHE A 351 -4.30 19.84 4.14
N LYS A 352 -2.98 19.74 4.37
CA LYS A 352 -2.08 20.89 4.30
C LYS A 352 -1.79 21.27 2.85
N ASN A 353 -1.82 22.58 2.57
CA ASN A 353 -1.41 23.19 1.30
C ASN A 353 -2.00 22.44 0.09
N PHE A 354 -3.33 22.30 0.06
CA PHE A 354 -4.02 21.50 -0.94
C PHE A 354 -3.61 21.86 -2.37
N ARG A 355 -3.31 23.12 -2.69
CA ARG A 355 -2.84 23.48 -4.04
C ARG A 355 -1.35 23.15 -4.24
N ASP A 356 -0.44 23.79 -3.53
CA ASP A 356 1.00 23.69 -3.81
C ASP A 356 1.59 22.31 -3.53
N ARG A 357 1.11 21.63 -2.47
CA ARG A 357 1.61 20.32 -2.11
C ARG A 357 0.86 19.18 -2.81
N TRP A 358 -0.40 19.35 -3.24
CA TRP A 358 -1.07 18.29 -4.01
C TRP A 358 -0.78 18.38 -5.51
N VAL A 359 -0.62 19.57 -6.08
CA VAL A 359 -0.20 19.73 -7.49
C VAL A 359 1.20 19.14 -7.71
N GLY A 360 2.03 19.07 -6.66
CA GLY A 360 3.32 18.39 -6.66
C GLY A 360 3.35 17.02 -5.95
N ALA A 361 2.25 16.58 -5.33
CA ALA A 361 2.19 15.24 -4.74
C ALA A 361 1.96 14.22 -5.84
N THR A 362 2.64 13.07 -5.74
CA THR A 362 2.30 11.93 -6.60
C THR A 362 0.89 11.47 -6.27
N GLU A 363 0.14 11.04 -7.29
CA GLU A 363 -1.22 10.51 -7.13
C GLU A 363 -1.24 9.29 -6.17
N SER A 364 -0.16 8.51 -6.18
CA SER A 364 0.13 7.45 -5.21
C SER A 364 0.16 7.91 -3.73
N ASN A 365 0.73 9.10 -3.46
CA ASN A 365 0.67 9.67 -2.10
C ASN A 365 -0.78 9.99 -1.68
N LEU A 366 -1.63 10.42 -2.61
CA LEU A 366 -3.05 10.69 -2.32
C LEU A 366 -3.80 9.39 -2.02
N GLU A 367 -3.57 8.33 -2.81
CA GLU A 367 -4.15 7.01 -2.53
C GLU A 367 -3.77 6.50 -1.14
N LYS A 368 -2.50 6.69 -0.74
CA LYS A 368 -2.00 6.33 0.59
C LYS A 368 -2.72 7.10 1.69
N ILE A 369 -2.93 8.41 1.52
CA ILE A 369 -3.73 9.22 2.46
C ILE A 369 -5.14 8.66 2.56
N PHE A 370 -5.83 8.40 1.44
CA PHE A 370 -7.18 7.84 1.46
C PHE A 370 -7.23 6.45 2.10
N ALA A 371 -6.22 5.61 1.91
CA ALA A 371 -6.12 4.32 2.58
C ALA A 371 -6.04 4.46 4.10
N VAL A 372 -5.23 5.41 4.59
CA VAL A 372 -5.16 5.72 6.03
C VAL A 372 -6.49 6.26 6.55
N LEU A 373 -7.14 7.20 5.84
CA LEU A 373 -8.43 7.75 6.23
C LEU A 373 -9.50 6.66 6.34
N ARG A 374 -9.57 5.75 5.37
CA ARG A 374 -10.48 4.60 5.42
C ARG A 374 -10.20 3.69 6.62
N ALA A 375 -8.93 3.48 6.96
CA ALA A 375 -8.54 2.64 8.09
C ALA A 375 -8.75 3.28 9.47
N LEU A 376 -8.83 4.62 9.55
CA LEU A 376 -9.20 5.33 10.78
C LEU A 376 -10.69 5.17 11.13
N GLY A 377 -11.54 4.80 10.17
CA GLY A 377 -12.98 4.67 10.36
C GLY A 377 -13.69 6.03 10.35
N GLN A 378 -14.29 6.43 11.47
CA GLN A 378 -14.96 7.73 11.57
C GLN A 378 -13.92 8.85 11.68
N VAL A 379 -13.79 9.66 10.64
CA VAL A 379 -12.85 10.78 10.55
C VAL A 379 -13.50 11.98 9.84
N VAL A 380 -13.26 13.19 10.33
CA VAL A 380 -13.62 14.42 9.63
C VAL A 380 -12.40 14.94 8.89
N VAL A 381 -12.55 15.15 7.58
CA VAL A 381 -11.51 15.72 6.74
C VAL A 381 -11.85 17.18 6.47
N PHE A 382 -10.98 18.08 6.91
CA PHE A 382 -11.06 19.49 6.64
C PHE A 382 -10.12 19.88 5.50
N VAL A 383 -10.67 20.55 4.49
CA VAL A 383 -9.92 21.14 3.39
C VAL A 383 -10.06 22.66 3.52
N ASP A 384 -9.00 23.32 3.98
CA ASP A 384 -8.98 24.78 4.03
C ASP A 384 -8.71 25.35 2.63
N GLU A 385 -9.24 26.53 2.35
CA GLU A 385 -9.08 27.24 1.07
C GLU A 385 -9.43 26.39 -0.17
N ALA A 386 -10.52 25.61 -0.07
CA ALA A 386 -10.99 24.72 -1.12
C ALA A 386 -11.32 25.45 -2.45
N ASP A 387 -11.56 26.76 -2.44
CA ASP A 387 -11.73 27.58 -3.63
C ASP A 387 -10.42 27.76 -4.42
N GLN A 388 -9.27 27.79 -3.74
CA GLN A 388 -7.96 27.81 -4.39
C GLN A 388 -7.56 26.44 -4.96
N ALA A 389 -8.06 25.38 -4.34
CA ALA A 389 -7.88 23.99 -4.73
C ALA A 389 -8.63 23.60 -6.02
N ALA A 390 -9.86 24.10 -6.20
CA ALA A 390 -10.77 23.65 -7.25
C ALA A 390 -10.44 24.19 -8.66
N GLY A 391 -9.44 25.07 -8.81
CA GLY A 391 -8.96 25.57 -10.09
C GLY A 391 -10.04 26.20 -10.97
N LYS A 392 -10.10 27.54 -11.02
CA LYS A 392 -10.76 28.23 -12.13
C LYS A 392 -10.20 27.70 -13.46
N ARG A 393 -11.01 26.97 -14.22
CA ARG A 393 -10.91 26.93 -15.69
C ARG A 393 -11.38 28.29 -16.21
N GLU A 394 -10.53 29.31 -16.16
CA GLU A 394 -10.62 30.47 -17.05
C GLU A 394 -9.64 30.17 -18.18
N GLY A 395 -10.12 29.67 -19.33
CA GLY A 395 -10.27 30.45 -20.56
C GLY A 395 -8.89 30.60 -21.24
N GLY A 396 -8.57 29.90 -22.33
CA GLY A 396 -9.31 30.00 -23.57
C GLY A 396 -9.10 31.34 -24.29
N GLU A 397 -7.91 31.94 -24.21
CA GLU A 397 -7.43 33.05 -25.07
C GLU A 397 -5.90 32.85 -25.12
N GLY A 398 -5.23 32.54 -26.23
CA GLY A 398 -5.47 33.03 -27.57
C GLY A 398 -4.82 34.40 -27.74
N ASP A 399 -3.54 34.56 -27.40
CA ASP A 399 -2.75 35.68 -27.93
C ASP A 399 -1.34 35.21 -28.31
N SER A 400 -1.25 34.85 -29.59
CA SER A 400 -0.02 34.94 -30.37
C SER A 400 0.37 36.41 -30.51
N GLY A 401 1.43 36.83 -29.83
CA GLY A 401 1.92 38.21 -29.89
C GLY A 401 3.43 38.33 -29.72
N LEU A 402 4.12 38.30 -30.87
CA LEU A 402 5.53 38.66 -31.19
C LEU A 402 6.62 37.61 -30.94
#